data_AF-A0A0F3RR92-F1
#
_entry.id   AF-A0A0F3RR92-F1
#
_cell.length_a   1.000
_cell.length_b   1.000
_cell.length_c   1.000
_cell.angle_alpha   90.00
_cell.angle_beta   90.00
_cell.angle_gamma   90.00
#
_symmetry.space_group_name_H-M   'P 1'
#
loop_
_entity.id
_entity.type
_entity.pdbx_description
1 polymer ?
#
loop_
_entity_poly.entity_id
_entity_poly.type
_entity_poly.pdbx_seq_one_letter_code
_entity_poly.pdbx_strand_id
1 'polypeptide(L)'
;YKHTLKEQAIDVTAQTAISNDNVSLSIDGVLYVKIIDPIAASYGVSDPYYAITQLAQTTMRSEIGKIPLDKTFEERENLNIAIVTSINHAAANWEFSV
;
A
#
# COMPACT_ATOMS: atom_id res chain seq x y z
N TYR A 1 -6.81 -3.92 24.55
CA TYR A 1 -6.45 -3.24 23.30
C TYR A 1 -7.50 -2.18 23.01
N LYS A 2 -7.12 -0.93 22.73
CA LYS A 2 -8.05 0.17 22.41
C LYS A 2 -7.80 0.55 20.95
N HIS A 3 -8.52 -0.10 20.03
CA HIS A 3 -8.47 0.26 18.62
C HIS A 3 -9.35 1.49 18.37
N THR A 4 -8.77 2.51 17.75
CA THR A 4 -9.50 3.72 17.37
C THR A 4 -10.03 3.53 15.95
N LEU A 5 -11.33 3.71 15.74
CA LEU A 5 -12.01 3.59 14.44
C LEU A 5 -11.72 4.77 13.47
N LYS A 6 -10.72 5.60 13.79
CA LYS A 6 -10.32 6.75 12.98
C LYS A 6 -9.31 6.28 11.94
N GLU A 7 -9.33 6.92 10.78
CA GLU A 7 -8.30 6.74 9.76
C GLU A 7 -6.93 7.04 10.36
N GLN A 8 -5.97 6.18 10.06
CA GLN A 8 -4.58 6.37 10.41
C GLN A 8 -3.75 6.49 9.15
N ALA A 9 -2.93 7.53 9.10
CA ALA A 9 -1.90 7.67 8.10
C ALA A 9 -0.70 6.81 8.49
N ILE A 10 -0.27 5.95 7.57
CA ILE A 10 0.96 5.17 7.65
C ILE A 10 1.90 5.69 6.57
N ASP A 11 3.06 6.16 6.97
CA ASP A 11 4.10 6.57 6.03
C ASP A 11 4.78 5.34 5.45
N VAL A 12 4.72 5.21 4.12
CA VAL A 12 5.47 4.17 3.40
C VAL A 12 6.86 4.73 3.14
N THR A 13 7.88 4.05 3.68
CA THR A 13 9.28 4.43 3.50
C THR A 13 9.65 4.48 2.02
N ALA A 14 10.37 5.52 1.62
CA ALA A 14 10.80 5.71 0.24
C ALA A 14 11.56 4.48 -0.28
N GLN A 15 11.21 4.05 -1.49
CA GLN A 15 11.83 2.89 -2.13
C GLN A 15 12.38 3.27 -3.49
N THR A 16 13.59 2.80 -3.77
CA THR A 16 14.19 2.89 -5.10
C THR A 16 13.73 1.70 -5.93
N ALA A 17 13.05 1.98 -7.04
CA ALA A 17 12.63 1.01 -8.03
C ALA A 17 13.22 1.37 -9.40
N ILE A 18 13.43 0.34 -10.24
CA ILE A 18 13.88 0.51 -11.61
C ILE A 18 12.65 0.30 -12.49
N SER A 19 12.30 1.31 -13.30
CA SER A 19 11.20 1.21 -14.26
C SER A 19 11.58 0.33 -15.45
N ASN A 20 10.60 0.00 -16.29
CA ASN A 20 10.80 -0.81 -17.49
C ASN A 20 11.84 -0.18 -18.46
N ASP A 21 11.94 1.15 -18.49
CA ASP A 21 12.91 1.87 -19.33
C ASP A 21 14.32 1.94 -18.71
N ASN A 22 14.60 1.13 -17.69
CA ASN A 22 15.89 1.12 -16.99
C ASN A 22 16.24 2.46 -16.31
N VAL A 23 15.22 3.22 -15.89
CA VAL A 23 15.38 4.47 -15.12
C VAL A 23 15.19 4.17 -13.63
N SER A 24 16.12 4.64 -12.81
CA SER A 24 15.99 4.57 -11.35
C SER A 24 15.10 5.69 -10.83
N LEU A 25 14.03 5.32 -10.15
CA LEU A 25 13.06 6.26 -9.55
C LEU A 25 12.97 5.97 -8.05
N SER A 26 12.83 7.03 -7.26
CA SER A 26 12.50 6.91 -5.84
C SER A 26 11.03 7.27 -5.67
N ILE A 27 10.27 6.37 -5.05
CA ILE A 27 8.85 6.60 -4.75
C ILE A 27 8.64 6.55 -3.24
N ASP A 28 7.86 7.51 -2.76
CA ASP A 28 7.34 7.63 -1.41
C ASP A 28 5.82 7.80 -1.46
N GLY A 29 5.16 7.54 -0.33
CA GLY A 29 3.71 7.65 -0.25
C GLY A 29 3.18 7.53 1.16
N VAL A 30 1.94 7.97 1.33
CA VAL A 30 1.20 7.87 2.58
C VAL A 30 -0.01 7.00 2.34
N LEU A 31 -0.18 5.98 3.17
CA LEU A 31 -1.32 5.09 3.14
C LEU A 31 -2.32 5.50 4.23
N TYR A 32 -3.58 5.68 3.85
CA TYR A 32 -4.65 5.91 4.82
C TYR A 32 -5.35 4.58 5.08
N VAL A 33 -5.26 4.08 6.30
CA VAL A 33 -5.90 2.82 6.67
C VAL A 33 -6.98 3.06 7.70
N LYS A 34 -8.05 2.26 7.62
CA LYS A 34 -9.11 2.24 8.62
C LYS A 34 -9.46 0.80 8.97
N ILE A 35 -9.71 0.59 10.25
CA ILE A 35 -10.13 -0.69 10.78
C ILE A 35 -11.64 -0.83 10.57
N ILE A 36 -12.06 -1.91 9.91
CA ILE A 36 -13.49 -2.18 9.68
C ILE A 36 -14.07 -2.86 10.91
N ASP A 37 -13.42 -3.93 11.40
CA ASP A 37 -13.83 -4.65 12.60
C ASP A 37 -12.68 -4.75 13.63
N PRO A 38 -12.78 -4.05 14.78
CA PRO A 38 -11.74 -4.08 15.80
C PRO A 38 -11.67 -5.39 16.60
N ILE A 39 -12.72 -6.21 16.58
CA ILE A 39 -12.77 -7.49 17.31
C ILE A 39 -11.95 -8.53 16.56
N ALA A 40 -12.19 -8.69 15.26
CA ALA A 40 -11.43 -9.60 14.42
C ALA A 40 -9.98 -9.15 14.22
N ALA A 41 -9.74 -7.85 14.07
CA ALA A 41 -8.38 -7.29 13.95
C ALA A 41 -7.48 -7.63 15.17
N SER A 42 -8.06 -7.78 16.38
CA SER A 42 -7.31 -8.20 17.58
C SER A 42 -6.88 -9.67 17.57
N TYR A 43 -7.54 -10.53 16.78
CA TYR A 43 -7.25 -11.96 16.71
C TYR A 43 -6.51 -12.38 15.42
N GLY A 44 -6.60 -11.59 14.34
CA GLY A 44 -6.14 -11.99 13.02
C GLY A 44 -4.63 -11.95 12.78
N VAL A 45 -3.88 -11.01 13.40
CA VAL A 45 -2.43 -10.89 13.17
C VAL A 45 -1.73 -10.08 14.28
N SER A 46 -0.48 -10.41 14.61
CA SER A 46 0.28 -9.76 15.70
C SER A 46 0.60 -8.28 15.43
N ASP A 47 0.82 -7.90 14.16
CA ASP A 47 1.03 -6.51 13.73
C ASP A 47 0.51 -6.26 12.29
N PRO A 48 -0.75 -5.82 12.13
CA PRO A 48 -1.34 -5.60 10.81
C PRO A 48 -0.77 -4.37 10.10
N TYR A 49 -0.33 -3.35 10.85
CA TYR A 49 0.25 -2.14 10.28
C TYR A 49 1.58 -2.45 9.58
N TYR A 50 2.41 -3.28 10.21
CA TYR A 50 3.66 -3.74 9.61
C TYR A 50 3.42 -4.57 8.33
N ALA A 51 2.44 -5.48 8.36
CA ALA A 51 2.11 -6.33 7.22
C ALA A 51 1.59 -5.50 6.03
N ILE A 52 0.70 -4.54 6.28
CA ILE A 52 0.18 -3.61 5.26
C ILE A 52 1.31 -2.76 4.67
N THR A 53 2.21 -2.25 5.51
CA THR A 53 3.36 -1.45 5.04
C THR A 53 4.27 -2.25 4.11
N GLN A 54 4.64 -3.48 4.48
CA GLN A 54 5.46 -4.34 3.63
C GLN A 54 4.77 -4.72 2.32
N LEU A 55 3.46 -4.96 2.37
CA LEU A 55 2.70 -5.25 1.18
C LEU A 55 2.65 -4.03 0.25
N ALA A 56 2.33 -2.85 0.78
CA ALA A 56 2.31 -1.60 0.02
C ALA A 56 3.65 -1.37 -0.70
N GLN A 57 4.75 -1.57 0.01
CA GLN A 57 6.10 -1.51 -0.55
C GLN A 57 6.33 -2.50 -1.71
N THR A 58 5.94 -3.76 -1.50
CA THR A 58 6.10 -4.82 -2.50
C THR A 58 5.25 -4.56 -3.74
N THR A 59 4.01 -4.13 -3.55
CA THR A 59 3.07 -3.79 -4.63
C THR A 59 3.55 -2.57 -5.40
N MET A 60 3.93 -1.47 -4.72
CA MET A 60 4.47 -0.27 -5.37
C MET A 60 5.69 -0.59 -6.23
N ARG A 61 6.64 -1.37 -5.68
CA ARG A 61 7.84 -1.79 -6.41
C ARG A 61 7.50 -2.60 -7.66
N SER A 62 6.54 -3.53 -7.55
CA SER A 62 6.12 -4.39 -8.65
C SER A 62 5.42 -3.62 -9.77
N GLU A 63 4.53 -2.68 -9.42
CA GLU A 63 3.79 -1.89 -10.41
C GLU A 63 4.69 -0.89 -11.15
N ILE A 64 5.63 -0.24 -10.46
CA ILE A 64 6.61 0.67 -11.11
C ILE A 64 7.51 -0.09 -12.09
N GLY A 65 7.87 -1.33 -11.79
CA GLY A 65 8.70 -2.16 -12.68
C GLY A 65 7.99 -2.54 -13.99
N LYS A 66 6.66 -2.55 -14.02
CA LYS A 66 5.87 -2.94 -15.21
C LYS A 66 5.63 -1.79 -16.17
N ILE A 67 5.66 -0.54 -15.69
CA ILE A 67 5.22 0.64 -16.44
C ILE A 67 6.44 1.50 -16.83
N PRO A 68 6.48 2.05 -18.06
CA PRO A 68 7.51 2.99 -18.45
C PRO A 68 7.38 4.34 -17.70
N LEU A 69 8.47 5.10 -17.56
CA LEU A 69 8.47 6.36 -16.80
C LEU A 69 7.44 7.36 -17.34
N ASP A 70 7.37 7.47 -18.67
CA ASP A 70 6.49 8.40 -19.36
C ASP A 70 5.01 8.13 -19.03
N LYS A 71 4.63 6.85 -19.04
CA LYS A 71 3.29 6.40 -18.65
C LYS A 71 3.02 6.51 -17.15
N THR A 72 4.05 6.50 -16.30
CA THR A 72 3.87 6.62 -14.84
C THR A 72 3.27 7.99 -14.49
N PHE A 73 3.58 9.04 -15.26
CA PHE A 73 3.01 10.37 -15.06
C PHE A 73 1.58 10.49 -15.58
N GLU A 74 1.29 9.96 -16.78
CA GLU A 74 -0.05 9.98 -17.36
C GLU A 74 -1.03 9.06 -16.61
N GLU A 75 -0.57 7.88 -16.19
CA GLU A 75 -1.38 6.86 -15.54
C GLU A 75 -1.29 6.92 -14.02
N ARG A 76 -0.84 8.03 -13.43
CA ARG A 76 -0.66 8.16 -11.97
C ARG A 76 -1.93 7.83 -11.19
N GLU A 77 -3.09 8.23 -11.71
CA GLU A 77 -4.41 7.90 -11.16
C GLU A 77 -4.69 6.39 -11.21
N ASN A 78 -4.47 5.76 -12.38
CA ASN A 78 -4.66 4.32 -12.57
C ASN A 78 -3.71 3.50 -11.69
N LEU A 79 -2.45 3.92 -11.58
CA LEU A 79 -1.45 3.31 -10.70
C LEU A 79 -1.90 3.36 -9.25
N ASN A 80 -2.39 4.51 -8.80
CA ASN A 80 -2.89 4.67 -7.45
C ASN A 80 -4.09 3.74 -7.19
N ILE A 81 -5.04 3.66 -8.12
CA ILE A 81 -6.18 2.75 -8.03
C ILE A 81 -5.72 1.28 -7.98
N ALA A 82 -4.77 0.89 -8.83
CA ALA A 82 -4.25 -0.48 -8.86
C ALA A 82 -3.53 -0.86 -7.55
N ILE A 83 -2.68 0.05 -7.03
CA ILE A 83 -1.97 -0.13 -5.76
C ILE A 83 -2.97 -0.25 -4.61
N VAL A 84 -3.92 0.69 -4.49
CA VAL A 84 -4.96 0.69 -3.44
C VAL A 84 -5.81 -0.58 -3.53
N THR A 85 -6.19 -1.01 -4.73
CA THR A 85 -6.99 -2.23 -4.93
C THR A 85 -6.22 -3.48 -4.51
N SER A 86 -4.93 -3.58 -4.87
CA SER A 86 -4.10 -4.71 -4.51
C SER A 86 -3.84 -4.76 -2.99
N ILE A 87 -3.61 -3.61 -2.36
CA ILE A 87 -3.46 -3.52 -0.91
C ILE A 87 -4.78 -3.87 -0.23
N ASN A 88 -5.92 -3.35 -0.69
CA ASN A 88 -7.24 -3.67 -0.15
C ASN A 88 -7.55 -5.17 -0.22
N HIS A 89 -7.24 -5.81 -1.35
CA HIS A 89 -7.49 -7.24 -1.52
C HIS A 89 -6.73 -8.08 -0.49
N ALA A 90 -5.50 -7.70 -0.15
CA ALA A 90 -4.74 -8.37 0.88
C ALA A 90 -5.12 -7.92 2.31
N ALA A 91 -5.48 -6.64 2.50
CA ALA A 91 -5.97 -6.11 3.77
C ALA A 91 -7.33 -6.69 4.16
N ALA A 92 -8.13 -7.15 3.20
CA ALA A 92 -9.37 -7.88 3.43
C ALA A 92 -9.14 -9.19 4.21
N ASN A 93 -7.99 -9.86 4.04
CA ASN A 93 -7.63 -11.02 4.85
C ASN A 93 -7.39 -10.68 6.33
N TRP A 94 -7.19 -9.40 6.66
CA TRP A 94 -6.94 -8.91 8.01
C TRP A 94 -8.07 -8.00 8.53
N GLU A 95 -9.18 -7.87 7.79
CA GLU A 95 -10.33 -7.01 8.09
C GLU A 95 -10.00 -5.50 8.21
N PHE A 96 -8.99 -5.04 7.46
CA PHE A 96 -8.66 -3.62 7.27
C PHE A 96 -9.17 -3.11 5.92
N SER A 97 -9.62 -1.86 5.87
CA SER A 97 -9.89 -1.12 4.63
C SER A 97 -8.80 -0.09 4.42
N VAL A 98 -8.37 0.07 3.17
CA VAL A 98 -7.36 1.02 2.70
C VAL A 98 -7.94 1.93 1.62
#